data_AF-A0A950X323-F1
#
_entry.id   AF-A0A950X323-F1
#
_cell.length_a   1.000
_cell.length_b   1.000
_cell.length_c   1.000
_cell.angle_alpha   90.00
_cell.angle_beta   90.00
_cell.angle_gamma   90.00
#
_symmetry.space_group_name_H-M   'P 1'
#
loop_
_entity.id
_entity.type
_entity.pdbx_description
1 polymer ?
#
loop_
_entity_poly.entity_id
_entity_poly.type
_entity_poly.pdbx_seq_one_letter_code
_entity_poly.pdbx_strand_id
1 'polypeptide(L)'
;MDGSTPLGHYCPFPGRVRTRFFSSAAILMAGSCLFALGLNAAPPPGSIGKGPVGWDSYRRLDLLPSIRSGVETRDLDSTDPAQGNADFDHPFRTTSDGQFVIAEANGPGEIVSIWSTIGGPAGGGDVTNDGNITIQLDGKTVLSTNYESLVSGALGAPFVWPLVGNFRDTSGGAEIKVPMPFTKSMLVTVQGNPDYFHVIYRQFN
;
A
#
# COMPACT_ATOMS: atom_id res chain seq x y z
N MET A 1 -42.20 46.49 -8.08
CA MET A 1 -42.41 46.47 -6.62
C MET A 1 -41.22 45.76 -6.03
N ASP A 2 -40.16 46.54 -5.79
CA ASP A 2 -39.02 46.13 -4.97
C ASP A 2 -39.36 46.38 -3.49
N GLY A 3 -38.72 45.64 -2.59
CA GLY A 3 -38.90 45.75 -1.15
C GLY A 3 -37.57 45.58 -0.43
N SER A 4 -36.68 46.53 -0.69
CA SER A 4 -35.36 46.70 -0.08
C SER A 4 -35.42 46.96 1.44
N THR A 5 -34.40 46.48 2.16
CA THR A 5 -34.04 46.78 3.56
C THR A 5 -33.93 48.28 3.84
N PRO A 6 -34.07 48.72 5.11
CA PRO A 6 -33.26 49.84 5.56
C PRO A 6 -32.46 49.60 6.84
N LEU A 7 -31.24 50.12 6.79
CA LEU A 7 -30.24 50.28 7.83
C LEU A 7 -30.65 51.40 8.82
N GLY A 8 -30.42 51.18 10.12
CA GLY A 8 -30.48 52.23 11.14
C GLY A 8 -29.06 52.63 11.58
N HIS A 9 -28.73 53.91 11.42
CA HIS A 9 -27.45 54.54 11.78
C HIS A 9 -27.64 55.62 12.86
N TYR A 10 -26.75 55.60 13.89
CA TYR A 10 -26.08 56.74 14.57
C TYR A 10 -26.93 57.75 15.41
N CYS A 11 -26.54 58.37 16.54
CA CYS A 11 -25.31 58.56 17.37
C CYS A 11 -25.75 59.30 18.71
N PRO A 12 -24.93 60.04 19.52
CA PRO A 12 -24.07 59.61 20.66
C PRO A 12 -24.16 60.48 21.96
N PHE A 13 -23.18 60.31 22.88
CA PHE A 13 -22.69 61.16 24.01
C PHE A 13 -23.20 60.93 25.45
N PRO A 14 -22.46 61.35 26.52
CA PRO A 14 -21.00 61.42 26.73
C PRO A 14 -20.50 60.91 28.12
N GLY A 15 -19.18 60.67 28.22
CA GLY A 15 -18.38 61.05 29.40
C GLY A 15 -18.08 59.98 30.46
N ARG A 16 -16.80 59.67 30.68
CA ARG A 16 -16.00 60.20 31.81
C ARG A 16 -14.57 59.65 31.77
N VAL A 17 -13.62 60.57 31.80
CA VAL A 17 -12.17 60.32 31.97
C VAL A 17 -11.89 59.76 33.36
N ARG A 18 -11.11 58.67 33.46
CA ARG A 18 -10.19 58.41 34.58
C ARG A 18 -8.95 57.67 34.09
N THR A 19 -7.83 58.38 34.08
CA THR A 19 -6.46 57.86 34.06
C THR A 19 -6.17 57.07 35.33
N ARG A 20 -5.60 55.85 35.22
CA ARG A 20 -4.65 55.30 36.20
C ARG A 20 -3.62 54.39 35.51
N PHE A 21 -2.38 54.57 35.97
CA PHE A 21 -1.10 54.01 35.57
C PHE A 21 -0.94 52.48 35.74
N PHE A 22 0.17 51.98 35.15
CA PHE A 22 0.96 50.76 35.47
C PHE A 22 0.39 49.43 34.91
N SER A 23 1.12 48.52 34.27
CA SER A 23 2.56 48.31 34.06
C SER A 23 2.77 47.48 32.79
N SER A 24 3.88 47.70 32.10
CA SER A 24 4.40 46.82 31.04
C SER A 24 4.65 45.41 31.59
N ALA A 25 4.05 44.40 30.95
CA ALA A 25 4.53 43.02 30.99
C ALA A 25 4.79 42.59 29.55
N ALA A 26 6.05 42.71 29.11
CA ALA A 26 6.51 42.10 27.88
C ALA A 26 6.57 40.59 28.09
N ILE A 27 5.60 39.87 27.51
CA ILE A 27 5.62 38.41 27.45
C ILE A 27 6.63 38.04 26.34
N LEU A 28 7.82 37.62 26.74
CA LEU A 28 8.73 36.90 25.85
C LEU A 28 8.07 35.57 25.46
N MET A 29 7.51 35.50 24.25
CA MET A 29 7.19 34.24 23.58
C MET A 29 8.51 33.58 23.18
N ALA A 30 9.07 32.77 24.08
CA ALA A 30 10.16 31.86 23.74
C ALA A 30 9.60 30.76 22.83
N GLY A 31 9.86 30.87 21.53
CA GLY A 31 9.56 29.85 20.54
C GLY A 31 10.24 28.54 20.91
N SER A 32 9.44 27.57 21.36
CA SER A 32 9.90 26.20 21.55
C SER A 32 9.83 25.48 20.20
N CYS A 33 10.89 25.59 19.40
CA CYS A 33 11.11 24.67 18.28
C CYS A 33 11.39 23.28 18.85
N LEU A 34 10.33 22.53 19.12
CA LEU A 34 10.40 21.08 19.33
C LEU A 34 10.75 20.44 17.98
N PHE A 35 12.04 20.29 17.71
CA PHE A 35 12.50 19.30 16.76
C PHE A 35 12.13 17.93 17.33
N ALA A 36 11.05 17.33 16.83
CA ALA A 36 10.79 15.92 17.01
C ALA A 36 11.88 15.14 16.26
N LEU A 37 13.02 14.93 16.92
CA LEU A 37 13.94 13.87 16.54
C LEU A 37 13.15 12.57 16.66
N GLY A 38 12.82 11.96 15.54
CA GLY A 38 12.24 10.62 15.50
C GLY A 38 13.23 9.66 16.16
N LEU A 39 13.01 9.36 17.44
CA LEU A 39 13.73 8.33 18.16
C LEU A 39 13.29 6.99 17.58
N ASN A 40 14.02 6.49 16.58
CA ASN A 40 13.90 5.10 16.18
C ASN A 40 14.37 4.23 17.36
N ALA A 41 13.46 3.42 17.90
CA ALA A 41 13.80 2.44 18.92
C ALA A 41 14.92 1.52 18.39
N ALA A 42 15.94 1.29 19.22
CA ALA A 42 16.97 0.32 18.87
C ALA A 42 16.32 -1.07 18.66
N PRO A 43 16.76 -1.83 17.64
CA PRO A 43 16.19 -3.14 17.39
C PRO A 43 16.39 -4.05 18.61
N PRO A 44 15.42 -4.93 18.93
CA PRO A 44 15.53 -5.83 20.06
C PRO A 44 16.78 -6.72 19.92
N PRO A 45 17.45 -7.08 21.03
CA PRO A 45 18.62 -7.95 21.00
C PRO A 45 18.34 -9.25 20.23
N GLY A 46 19.21 -9.60 19.29
CA GLY A 46 19.03 -10.76 18.42
C GLY A 46 18.15 -10.51 17.19
N SER A 47 17.65 -9.27 16.99
CA SER A 47 16.96 -8.91 15.76
C SER A 47 17.92 -8.55 14.63
N ILE A 48 17.56 -8.95 13.42
CA ILE A 48 18.25 -8.61 12.18
C ILE A 48 17.66 -7.38 11.47
N GLY A 49 16.93 -6.53 12.21
CA GLY A 49 16.13 -5.46 11.61
C GLY A 49 15.07 -6.02 10.67
N LYS A 50 14.83 -5.37 9.53
CA LYS A 50 13.88 -5.88 8.51
C LYS A 50 14.29 -7.20 7.86
N GLY A 51 15.51 -7.68 8.13
CA GLY A 51 16.09 -8.88 7.55
C GLY A 51 16.56 -8.69 6.10
N PRO A 52 16.88 -9.79 5.39
CA PRO A 52 17.24 -9.76 3.98
C PRO A 52 16.14 -9.11 3.13
N VAL A 53 16.50 -8.49 2.03
CA VAL A 53 15.60 -7.84 1.07
C VAL A 53 16.00 -8.27 -0.35
N GLY A 54 15.03 -8.33 -1.24
CA GLY A 54 15.15 -8.79 -2.61
C GLY A 54 15.59 -10.24 -2.65
N TRP A 55 16.49 -10.52 -3.58
CA TRP A 55 17.06 -11.85 -3.78
C TRP A 55 17.82 -12.40 -2.57
N ASP A 56 18.29 -11.55 -1.65
CA ASP A 56 18.99 -12.03 -0.46
C ASP A 56 18.07 -12.82 0.48
N SER A 57 16.75 -12.61 0.39
CA SER A 57 15.74 -13.42 1.09
C SER A 57 15.84 -14.91 0.73
N TYR A 58 16.26 -15.24 -0.49
CA TYR A 58 16.46 -16.63 -0.93
C TYR A 58 17.90 -17.14 -0.75
N ARG A 59 18.85 -16.25 -0.49
CA ARG A 59 20.28 -16.61 -0.31
C ARG A 59 20.70 -16.71 1.15
N ARG A 60 19.99 -16.03 2.04
CA ARG A 60 20.28 -15.96 3.47
C ARG A 60 19.36 -16.85 4.29
N LEU A 61 19.29 -18.12 3.90
CA LEU A 61 18.51 -19.13 4.62
C LEU A 61 19.06 -19.37 6.05
N ASP A 62 20.33 -19.05 6.29
CA ASP A 62 20.95 -19.02 7.62
C ASP A 62 20.24 -18.06 8.60
N LEU A 63 19.50 -17.07 8.09
CA LEU A 63 18.77 -16.10 8.89
C LEU A 63 17.30 -16.46 9.14
N LEU A 64 16.79 -17.60 8.64
CA LEU A 64 15.41 -18.03 8.90
C LEU A 64 15.06 -18.16 10.40
N PRO A 65 15.95 -18.61 11.30
CA PRO A 65 15.66 -18.67 12.74
C PRO A 65 15.67 -17.30 13.45
N SER A 66 16.08 -16.24 12.76
CA SER A 66 16.26 -14.91 13.37
C SER A 66 14.98 -14.10 13.39
N ILE A 67 14.76 -13.34 14.47
CA ILE A 67 13.61 -12.45 14.60
C ILE A 67 13.83 -11.19 13.79
N ARG A 68 12.85 -10.82 12.96
CA ARG A 68 12.83 -9.54 12.24
C ARG A 68 12.13 -8.48 13.07
N SER A 69 12.60 -7.25 13.00
CA SER A 69 11.99 -6.06 13.63
C SER A 69 11.83 -4.94 12.61
N GLY A 70 10.95 -3.98 12.86
CA GLY A 70 10.71 -2.87 11.91
C GLY A 70 10.11 -3.36 10.58
N VAL A 71 9.36 -4.47 10.63
CA VAL A 71 8.66 -5.03 9.48
C VAL A 71 7.28 -5.51 9.91
N GLU A 72 6.29 -5.26 9.06
CA GLU A 72 4.93 -5.79 9.17
C GLU A 72 4.64 -6.59 7.91
N THR A 73 4.08 -7.80 8.05
CA THR A 73 3.52 -8.52 6.91
C THR A 73 2.10 -8.05 6.70
N ARG A 74 1.76 -7.65 5.48
CA ARG A 74 0.43 -7.23 5.09
C ARG A 74 -0.04 -8.07 3.92
N ASP A 75 -1.35 -8.27 3.85
CA ASP A 75 -2.03 -8.94 2.76
C ASP A 75 -3.14 -8.02 2.25
N LEU A 76 -3.23 -7.93 0.93
CA LEU A 76 -4.35 -7.32 0.22
C LEU A 76 -4.94 -8.43 -0.64
N ASP A 77 -6.16 -8.82 -0.33
CA ASP A 77 -6.79 -10.02 -0.86
C ASP A 77 -8.24 -9.75 -1.28
N SER A 78 -8.88 -10.79 -1.82
CA SER A 78 -10.27 -10.77 -2.26
C SER A 78 -11.29 -11.02 -1.14
N THR A 79 -10.89 -10.94 0.14
CA THR A 79 -11.78 -11.24 1.28
C THR A 79 -13.10 -10.50 1.18
N ASP A 80 -14.19 -11.18 1.50
CA ASP A 80 -15.54 -10.59 1.57
C ASP A 80 -15.55 -9.41 2.56
N PRO A 81 -15.78 -8.17 2.10
CA PRO A 81 -15.84 -7.00 3.00
C PRO A 81 -16.96 -7.10 4.04
N ALA A 82 -17.98 -7.93 3.79
CA ALA A 82 -19.04 -8.23 4.74
C ALA A 82 -18.69 -9.36 5.73
N GLN A 83 -17.47 -9.91 5.66
CA GLN A 83 -16.96 -11.00 6.49
C GLN A 83 -17.77 -12.30 6.36
N GLY A 84 -18.31 -12.57 5.17
CA GLY A 84 -18.93 -13.83 4.80
C GLY A 84 -17.92 -14.81 4.22
N ASN A 85 -18.36 -15.60 3.23
CA ASN A 85 -17.53 -16.57 2.49
C ASN A 85 -17.56 -16.26 0.98
N ALA A 86 -18.00 -15.06 0.59
CA ALA A 86 -17.95 -14.59 -0.78
C ALA A 86 -16.60 -13.93 -1.04
N ASP A 87 -15.49 -14.63 -0.76
CA ASP A 87 -14.13 -14.08 -0.79
C ASP A 87 -13.56 -13.95 -2.20
N PHE A 88 -14.41 -13.55 -3.15
CA PHE A 88 -14.07 -13.43 -4.56
C PHE A 88 -14.64 -12.15 -5.18
N ASP A 89 -14.05 -11.71 -6.29
CA ASP A 89 -14.48 -10.54 -7.05
C ASP A 89 -14.44 -9.22 -6.24
N HIS A 90 -13.50 -9.12 -5.30
CA HIS A 90 -13.33 -7.97 -4.43
C HIS A 90 -11.96 -7.29 -4.64
N PRO A 91 -11.72 -6.64 -5.78
CA PRO A 91 -10.50 -5.86 -5.98
C PRO A 91 -10.46 -4.69 -4.99
N PHE A 92 -9.25 -4.26 -4.62
CA PHE A 92 -9.05 -3.12 -3.72
C PHE A 92 -9.79 -1.85 -4.20
N ARG A 93 -9.75 -1.59 -5.51
CA ARG A 93 -10.58 -0.59 -6.20
C ARG A 93 -10.53 -0.77 -7.72
N THR A 94 -11.44 -0.14 -8.44
CA THR A 94 -11.39 -0.04 -9.91
C THR A 94 -10.98 1.38 -10.32
N THR A 95 -10.12 1.50 -11.32
CA THR A 95 -9.71 2.79 -11.88
C THR A 95 -10.75 3.32 -12.88
N SER A 96 -10.67 4.61 -13.24
CA SER A 96 -11.60 5.23 -14.21
C SER A 96 -11.51 4.65 -15.62
N ASP A 97 -10.36 4.10 -15.99
CA ASP A 97 -10.10 3.40 -17.24
C ASP A 97 -10.39 1.89 -17.16
N GLY A 98 -11.00 1.43 -16.07
CA GLY A 98 -11.51 0.07 -15.91
C GLY A 98 -10.46 -0.97 -15.54
N GLN A 99 -9.29 -0.58 -15.05
CA GLN A 99 -8.32 -1.51 -14.47
C GLN A 99 -8.71 -1.87 -13.03
N PHE A 100 -8.46 -3.11 -12.64
CA PHE A 100 -8.66 -3.57 -11.28
C PHE A 100 -7.37 -3.42 -10.50
N VAL A 101 -7.39 -2.62 -9.44
CA VAL A 101 -6.30 -2.51 -8.48
C VAL A 101 -6.45 -3.64 -7.49
N ILE A 102 -5.47 -4.53 -7.43
CA ILE A 102 -5.44 -5.64 -6.47
C ILE A 102 -4.48 -5.37 -5.30
N ALA A 103 -3.55 -4.42 -5.46
CA ALA A 103 -2.74 -3.95 -4.34
C ALA A 103 -2.26 -2.51 -4.53
N GLU A 104 -2.26 -1.74 -3.45
CA GLU A 104 -1.71 -0.39 -3.40
C GLU A 104 -1.13 -0.13 -2.00
N ALA A 105 0.10 0.39 -1.93
CA ALA A 105 0.74 0.75 -0.67
C ALA A 105 1.68 1.95 -0.81
N ASN A 106 1.87 2.67 0.29
CA ASN A 106 2.80 3.79 0.40
C ASN A 106 3.88 3.51 1.45
N GLY A 107 5.04 4.13 1.30
CA GLY A 107 6.22 3.91 2.12
C GLY A 107 7.12 2.79 1.61
N PRO A 108 8.24 2.51 2.29
CA PRO A 108 9.18 1.47 1.90
C PRO A 108 8.65 0.07 2.21
N GLY A 109 8.85 -0.88 1.29
CA GLY A 109 8.37 -2.24 1.45
C GLY A 109 8.89 -3.20 0.39
N GLU A 110 8.31 -4.39 0.33
CA GLU A 110 8.61 -5.40 -0.68
C GLU A 110 7.44 -6.35 -0.91
N ILE A 111 7.04 -6.54 -2.17
CA ILE A 111 6.14 -7.65 -2.58
C ILE A 111 6.88 -8.97 -2.42
N VAL A 112 6.30 -9.91 -1.67
CA VAL A 112 6.88 -11.24 -1.45
C VAL A 112 6.07 -12.36 -2.09
N SER A 113 4.78 -12.14 -2.35
CA SER A 113 3.94 -13.12 -3.03
C SER A 113 2.77 -12.42 -3.71
N ILE A 114 2.52 -12.78 -4.95
CA ILE A 114 1.23 -12.58 -5.60
C ILE A 114 0.70 -13.98 -5.91
N TRP A 115 -0.55 -14.24 -5.55
CA TRP A 115 -1.26 -15.45 -5.91
C TRP A 115 -2.65 -15.07 -6.41
N SER A 116 -3.14 -15.76 -7.43
CA SER A 116 -4.53 -15.67 -7.84
C SER A 116 -5.06 -16.99 -8.37
N THR A 117 -6.37 -17.16 -8.35
CA THR A 117 -7.04 -18.28 -9.01
C THR A 117 -8.43 -17.84 -9.47
N ILE A 118 -8.98 -18.57 -10.43
CA ILE A 118 -10.35 -18.40 -10.90
C ILE A 118 -11.19 -19.62 -10.54
N GLY A 119 -12.44 -19.38 -10.14
CA GLY A 119 -13.46 -20.34 -9.79
C GLY A 119 -14.43 -20.60 -10.95
N GLY A 120 -13.99 -21.31 -11.98
CA GLY A 120 -14.83 -21.70 -13.11
C GLY A 120 -15.09 -23.22 -13.19
N PRO A 121 -16.29 -23.67 -13.62
CA PRO A 121 -16.59 -25.09 -13.90
C PRO A 121 -15.75 -25.70 -15.04
N ALA A 122 -14.86 -24.92 -15.68
CA ALA A 122 -13.96 -25.35 -16.75
C ALA A 122 -12.55 -25.76 -16.28
N GLY A 123 -12.29 -25.77 -14.96
CA GLY A 123 -10.98 -26.07 -14.38
C GLY A 123 -10.38 -24.81 -13.76
N GLY A 124 -10.13 -24.86 -12.45
CA GLY A 124 -9.69 -23.71 -11.67
C GLY A 124 -8.23 -23.30 -11.94
N GLY A 125 -7.96 -22.00 -11.82
CA GLY A 125 -6.61 -21.45 -11.74
C GLY A 125 -6.00 -20.85 -13.01
N ASP A 126 -6.61 -21.02 -14.18
CA ASP A 126 -6.11 -20.41 -15.44
C ASP A 126 -6.37 -18.90 -15.45
N VAL A 127 -5.31 -18.09 -15.47
CA VAL A 127 -5.40 -16.62 -15.41
C VAL A 127 -5.39 -15.95 -16.80
N THR A 128 -5.66 -16.71 -17.87
CA THR A 128 -5.74 -16.17 -19.24
C THR A 128 -6.70 -14.99 -19.34
N ASN A 129 -7.82 -15.02 -18.61
CA ASN A 129 -8.86 -13.99 -18.65
C ASN A 129 -8.53 -12.74 -17.81
N ASP A 130 -7.51 -12.80 -16.96
CA ASP A 130 -7.06 -11.66 -16.14
C ASP A 130 -6.29 -10.63 -17.00
N GLY A 131 -5.98 -10.97 -18.25
CA GLY A 131 -5.33 -10.08 -19.22
C GLY A 131 -3.91 -9.71 -18.79
N ASN A 132 -3.55 -8.43 -18.88
CA ASN A 132 -2.25 -7.96 -18.42
C ASN A 132 -2.24 -7.68 -16.92
N ILE A 133 -1.20 -8.19 -16.24
CA ILE A 133 -0.79 -7.69 -14.94
C ILE A 133 0.25 -6.57 -15.12
N THR A 134 0.07 -5.48 -14.39
CA THR A 134 0.98 -4.33 -14.36
C THR A 134 1.42 -4.06 -12.93
N ILE A 135 2.72 -4.00 -12.70
CA ILE A 135 3.34 -3.70 -11.41
C ILE A 135 4.13 -2.40 -11.55
N GLN A 136 3.77 -1.42 -10.74
CA GLN A 136 4.46 -0.14 -10.63
C GLN A 136 5.06 0.01 -9.24
N LEU A 137 6.37 0.30 -9.19
CA LEU A 137 7.11 0.54 -7.96
C LEU A 137 7.75 1.91 -8.04
N ASP A 138 7.59 2.72 -7.00
CA ASP A 138 8.17 4.06 -6.90
C ASP A 138 7.85 4.96 -8.12
N GLY A 139 6.64 4.80 -8.67
CA GLY A 139 6.16 5.54 -9.85
C GLY A 139 6.70 5.04 -11.20
N LYS A 140 7.33 3.86 -11.25
CA LYS A 140 7.84 3.24 -12.48
C LYS A 140 7.20 1.89 -12.71
N THR A 141 6.72 1.66 -13.93
CA THR A 141 6.31 0.32 -14.38
C THR A 141 7.53 -0.58 -14.45
N VAL A 142 7.60 -1.59 -13.59
CA VAL A 142 8.67 -2.60 -13.57
C VAL A 142 8.25 -3.88 -14.29
N LEU A 143 6.95 -4.11 -14.41
CA LEU A 143 6.36 -5.24 -15.13
C LEU A 143 5.03 -4.81 -15.75
N SER A 144 4.79 -5.15 -17.00
CA SER A 144 3.51 -4.97 -17.69
C SER A 144 3.43 -5.98 -18.82
N THR A 145 2.72 -7.08 -18.61
CA THR A 145 2.68 -8.21 -19.54
C THR A 145 1.40 -9.01 -19.37
N ASN A 146 1.05 -9.85 -20.35
CA ASN A 146 0.02 -10.86 -20.19
C ASN A 146 0.33 -11.75 -18.99
N TYR A 147 -0.64 -11.91 -18.09
CA TYR A 147 -0.47 -12.55 -16.79
C TYR A 147 -0.20 -14.05 -16.96
N GLU A 148 -0.97 -14.74 -17.80
CA GLU A 148 -0.74 -16.16 -18.08
C GLU A 148 0.66 -16.42 -18.67
N SER A 149 1.11 -15.59 -19.62
CA SER A 149 2.46 -15.71 -20.20
C SER A 149 3.55 -15.51 -19.15
N LEU A 150 3.34 -14.59 -18.20
CA LEU A 150 4.26 -14.37 -17.08
C LEU A 150 4.36 -15.60 -16.19
N VAL A 151 3.22 -16.14 -15.73
CA VAL A 151 3.22 -17.25 -14.77
C VAL A 151 3.57 -18.60 -15.40
N SER A 152 3.38 -18.73 -16.71
CA SER A 152 3.91 -19.84 -17.53
C SER A 152 5.42 -19.70 -17.85
N GLY A 153 6.09 -18.66 -17.35
CA GLY A 153 7.53 -18.47 -17.47
C GLY A 153 8.04 -18.02 -18.84
N ALA A 154 7.17 -17.50 -19.71
CA ALA A 154 7.52 -17.12 -21.08
C ALA A 154 8.49 -15.92 -21.16
N LEU A 155 8.61 -15.15 -20.07
CA LEU A 155 9.50 -13.99 -19.99
C LEU A 155 10.98 -14.37 -19.72
N GLY A 156 11.24 -15.63 -19.36
CA GLY A 156 12.57 -16.07 -18.93
C GLY A 156 12.99 -15.49 -17.58
N ALA A 157 14.24 -15.74 -17.17
CA ALA A 157 14.71 -15.35 -15.85
C ALA A 157 14.54 -13.82 -15.58
N PRO A 158 14.07 -13.42 -14.40
CA PRO A 158 13.81 -14.23 -13.21
C PRO A 158 12.42 -14.90 -13.16
N PHE A 159 11.57 -14.69 -14.17
CA PHE A 159 10.21 -15.22 -14.25
C PHE A 159 10.21 -16.63 -14.84
N VAL A 160 10.76 -17.57 -14.06
CA VAL A 160 10.76 -19.01 -14.38
C VAL A 160 10.41 -19.79 -13.13
N TRP A 161 9.89 -21.01 -13.29
CA TRP A 161 9.70 -21.94 -12.18
C TRP A 161 11.00 -22.11 -11.36
N PRO A 162 10.96 -22.07 -10.01
CA PRO A 162 9.78 -22.02 -9.13
C PRO A 162 9.42 -20.60 -8.64
N LEU A 163 9.93 -19.55 -9.29
CA LEU A 163 9.65 -18.16 -8.88
C LEU A 163 8.36 -17.61 -9.50
N VAL A 164 7.87 -18.26 -10.54
CA VAL A 164 6.52 -18.11 -11.07
C VAL A 164 5.97 -19.49 -11.39
N GLY A 165 4.66 -19.67 -11.34
CA GLY A 165 4.01 -20.93 -11.73
C GLY A 165 2.57 -20.71 -12.12
N ASN A 166 2.11 -21.40 -13.18
CA ASN A 166 0.72 -21.39 -13.61
C ASN A 166 -0.09 -22.46 -12.85
N PHE A 167 -1.38 -22.59 -13.20
CA PHE A 167 -2.29 -23.52 -12.53
C PHE A 167 -1.87 -25.00 -12.59
N ARG A 168 -1.09 -25.38 -13.60
CA ARG A 168 -0.57 -26.76 -13.72
C ARG A 168 0.61 -26.99 -12.79
N ASP A 169 1.44 -25.98 -12.60
CA ASP A 169 2.63 -26.06 -11.74
C ASP A 169 2.27 -25.99 -10.25
N THR A 170 1.22 -25.24 -9.90
CA THR A 170 0.86 -24.92 -8.50
C THR A 170 -0.36 -25.69 -7.96
N SER A 171 -0.92 -26.62 -8.75
CA SER A 171 -2.16 -27.34 -8.41
C SER A 171 -3.40 -26.45 -8.26
N GLY A 172 -3.59 -25.49 -9.17
CA GLY A 172 -4.84 -24.75 -9.32
C GLY A 172 -4.80 -23.24 -9.09
N GLY A 173 -3.63 -22.60 -9.15
CA GLY A 173 -3.54 -21.13 -9.14
C GLY A 173 -2.36 -20.59 -9.96
N ALA A 174 -2.28 -19.28 -10.06
CA ALA A 174 -1.12 -18.59 -10.59
C ALA A 174 -0.32 -17.99 -9.43
N GLU A 175 1.00 -18.06 -9.46
CA GLU A 175 1.83 -17.43 -8.43
C GLU A 175 3.04 -16.68 -8.99
N ILE A 176 3.43 -15.62 -8.28
CA ILE A 176 4.67 -14.88 -8.46
C ILE A 176 5.34 -14.75 -7.10
N LYS A 177 6.53 -15.34 -6.97
CA LYS A 177 7.41 -15.29 -5.79
C LYS A 177 8.68 -14.48 -6.07
N VAL A 178 8.76 -13.78 -7.20
CA VAL A 178 9.87 -12.85 -7.47
C VAL A 178 9.79 -11.70 -6.47
N PRO A 179 10.84 -11.44 -5.66
CA PRO A 179 10.79 -10.40 -4.63
C PRO A 179 10.94 -9.03 -5.28
N MET A 180 10.03 -8.09 -4.97
CA MET A 180 10.00 -6.78 -5.60
C MET A 180 10.02 -5.65 -4.57
N PRO A 181 11.22 -5.20 -4.13
CA PRO A 181 11.36 -4.13 -3.15
C PRO A 181 11.04 -2.75 -3.74
N PHE A 182 10.45 -1.89 -2.93
CA PHE A 182 10.10 -0.51 -3.24
C PHE A 182 10.41 0.42 -2.06
N THR A 183 10.55 1.71 -2.32
CA THR A 183 10.98 2.69 -1.29
C THR A 183 9.91 3.74 -0.96
N LYS A 184 8.97 3.98 -1.87
CA LYS A 184 7.97 5.04 -1.80
C LYS A 184 6.56 4.50 -2.02
N SER A 185 6.36 3.65 -3.02
CA SER A 185 5.02 3.15 -3.34
C SER A 185 5.03 1.87 -4.16
N MET A 186 3.91 1.16 -4.07
CA MET A 186 3.56 -0.02 -4.84
C MET A 186 2.15 0.16 -5.39
N LEU A 187 1.95 -0.19 -6.66
CA LEU A 187 0.64 -0.34 -7.28
C LEU A 187 0.65 -1.57 -8.19
N VAL A 188 -0.29 -2.49 -7.97
CA VAL A 188 -0.49 -3.69 -8.78
C VAL A 188 -1.89 -3.64 -9.38
N THR A 189 -1.96 -3.70 -10.70
CA THR A 189 -3.22 -3.70 -11.44
C THR A 189 -3.31 -4.88 -12.39
N VAL A 190 -4.53 -5.31 -12.66
CA VAL A 190 -4.89 -6.38 -13.61
C VAL A 190 -6.04 -5.91 -14.50
N GLN A 191 -6.06 -6.38 -15.75
CA GLN A 191 -7.04 -5.95 -16.74
C GLN A 191 -8.40 -6.64 -16.54
N GLY A 192 -8.38 -7.95 -16.32
CA GLY A 192 -9.52 -8.73 -15.85
C GLY A 192 -9.45 -8.88 -14.35
N ASN A 193 -10.60 -8.86 -13.67
CA ASN A 193 -10.66 -9.05 -12.23
C ASN A 193 -10.40 -10.53 -11.92
N PRO A 194 -9.35 -10.89 -11.17
CA PRO A 194 -9.20 -12.25 -10.68
C PRO A 194 -10.30 -12.53 -9.67
N ASP A 195 -10.90 -13.73 -9.72
CA ASP A 195 -11.91 -14.13 -8.75
C ASP A 195 -11.30 -14.09 -7.34
N TYR A 196 -10.23 -14.84 -7.12
CA TYR A 196 -9.52 -14.90 -5.84
C TYR A 196 -8.09 -14.39 -6.00
N PHE A 197 -7.60 -13.61 -5.05
CA PHE A 197 -6.20 -13.19 -5.03
C PHE A 197 -5.66 -12.90 -3.63
N HIS A 198 -4.34 -12.98 -3.50
CA HIS A 198 -3.56 -12.49 -2.37
C HIS A 198 -2.34 -11.74 -2.90
N VAL A 199 -2.10 -10.53 -2.39
CA VAL A 199 -0.86 -9.78 -2.60
C VAL A 199 -0.21 -9.53 -1.24
N ILE A 200 0.71 -10.42 -0.89
CA ILE A 200 1.44 -10.37 0.36
C ILE A 200 2.69 -9.52 0.17
N TYR A 201 2.87 -8.54 1.05
CA TYR A 201 4.04 -7.69 1.08
C TYR A 201 4.53 -7.44 2.50
N ARG A 202 5.81 -7.07 2.59
CA ARG A 202 6.43 -6.58 3.81
C ARG A 202 6.42 -5.05 3.79
N GLN A 203 5.80 -4.42 4.77
CA GLN A 203 5.95 -2.99 5.03
C GLN A 203 7.16 -2.78 5.95
N PHE A 204 8.07 -1.88 5.59
CA PHE A 204 9.21 -1.51 6.43
C PHE A 204 8.91 -0.22 7.20
N ASN A 205 9.26 -0.22 8.49
CA ASN A 205 9.01 0.87 9.45
C ASN A 205 10.31 1.53 9.91
#